data_AF-A0A2S6WUT0-F1
#
_entry.id   AF-A0A2S6WUT0-F1
#
_cell.length_a   1.000
_cell.length_b   1.000
_cell.length_c   1.000
_cell.angle_alpha   90.00
_cell.angle_beta   90.00
_cell.angle_gamma   90.00
#
_symmetry.space_group_name_H-M   'P 1'
#
loop_
_entity.id
_entity.type
_entity.pdbx_description
1 polymer ?
#
loop_
_entity_poly.entity_id
_entity_poly.type
_entity_poly.pdbx_seq_one_letter_code
_entity_poly.pdbx_strand_id
1 'polypeptide(L)'
;MNGRDLVRSVKAVASVGAAQGVRTVRAAWRRRRADATGLPARGAERARVPGPVEDVEPGPGGGVVRFSRSELRILVAVNGAVFWGWDGAGPEPSYALAGRCPEPDPRAVLEPD
;
A
#
# COMPACT_ATOMS: atom_id res chain seq x y z
N MET A 1 33.73 13.98 31.02
CA MET A 1 32.91 14.29 29.82
C MET A 1 32.62 15.79 29.83
N ASN A 2 32.83 16.49 28.71
CA ASN A 2 32.86 17.96 28.67
C ASN A 2 31.75 18.50 27.75
N GLY A 3 31.05 19.57 28.15
CA GLY A 3 29.82 20.06 27.50
C GLY A 3 29.95 20.47 26.02
N ARG A 4 31.18 20.65 25.52
CA ARG A 4 31.47 20.91 24.10
C ARG A 4 31.19 19.71 23.18
N ASP A 5 31.31 18.48 23.67
CA ASP A 5 31.01 17.29 22.85
C ASP A 5 29.50 17.09 22.63
N LEU A 6 28.68 17.53 23.59
CA LEU A 6 27.22 17.46 23.50
C LEU A 6 26.66 18.39 22.42
N VAL A 7 27.25 19.58 22.26
CA VAL A 7 26.84 20.53 21.22
C VAL A 7 27.25 20.04 19.82
N ARG A 8 28.35 19.30 19.72
CA ARG A 8 28.81 18.69 18.46
C ARG A 8 27.93 17.52 18.03
N SER A 9 27.51 16.68 18.98
CA SER A 9 26.61 15.55 18.71
C SER A 9 25.21 16.01 18.30
N VAL A 10 24.65 17.04 18.95
CA VAL A 10 23.33 17.60 18.58
C VAL A 10 23.35 18.23 17.18
N LYS A 11 24.41 18.97 16.80
CA LYS A 11 24.55 19.50 15.43
C LYS A 11 24.70 18.39 14.39
N ALA A 12 25.44 17.33 14.70
CA ALA A 12 25.62 16.19 13.80
C ALA A 12 24.29 15.45 13.57
N VAL A 13 23.53 15.15 14.63
CA VAL A 13 22.21 14.50 14.52
C VAL A 13 21.20 15.36 13.74
N ALA A 14 21.19 16.68 13.95
CA ALA A 14 20.34 17.60 13.19
C ALA A 14 20.71 17.62 11.69
N SER A 15 22.01 17.57 11.36
CA SER A 15 22.49 17.54 9.96
C SER A 15 22.17 16.23 9.24
N VAL A 16 22.23 15.10 9.95
CA VAL A 16 21.82 13.78 9.42
C VAL A 16 20.32 13.76 9.16
N GLY A 17 19.51 14.34 10.05
CA GLY A 17 18.07 14.53 9.85
C GLY A 17 17.73 15.37 8.62
N ALA A 18 18.45 16.48 8.41
CA ALA A 18 18.29 17.33 7.22
C ALA A 18 18.68 16.60 5.91
N ALA A 19 19.80 15.87 5.91
CA ALA A 19 20.23 15.08 4.75
C ALA A 19 19.30 13.88 4.47
N GLN A 20 18.69 13.29 5.49
CA GLN A 20 17.64 12.28 5.34
C GLN A 20 16.37 12.91 4.74
N GLY A 21 15.95 14.09 5.23
CA GLY A 21 14.79 14.83 4.72
C GLY A 21 14.94 15.28 3.26
N VAL A 22 16.14 15.72 2.85
CA VAL A 22 16.41 16.06 1.44
C VAL A 22 16.32 14.82 0.55
N ARG A 23 16.81 13.66 1.03
CA ARG A 23 16.74 12.39 0.29
C ARG A 23 15.30 11.89 0.14
N THR A 24 14.46 12.01 1.16
CA THR A 24 13.04 11.62 1.08
C THR A 24 12.26 12.53 0.12
N VAL A 25 12.47 13.85 0.20
CA VAL A 25 11.85 14.81 -0.74
C VAL A 25 12.29 14.53 -2.18
N ARG A 26 13.58 14.25 -2.39
CA ARG A 26 14.11 13.91 -3.72
C ARG A 26 13.56 12.59 -4.27
N ALA A 27 13.38 11.58 -3.41
CA ALA A 27 12.76 10.31 -3.79
C ALA A 27 11.27 10.50 -4.15
N ALA A 28 10.52 11.25 -3.35
CA ALA A 28 9.13 11.59 -3.63
C ALA A 28 8.99 12.37 -4.95
N TRP A 29 9.89 13.33 -5.21
CA TRP A 29 9.90 14.09 -6.47
C TRP A 29 10.22 13.23 -7.69
N ARG A 30 11.20 12.32 -7.58
CA ARG A 30 11.51 11.36 -8.65
C ARG A 30 10.35 10.42 -8.93
N ARG A 31 9.69 9.91 -7.89
CA ARG A 31 8.48 9.07 -8.03
C ARG A 31 7.36 9.83 -8.72
N ARG A 32 7.06 11.06 -8.27
CA ARG A 32 6.05 11.92 -8.92
C ARG A 32 6.34 12.16 -10.40
N ARG A 33 7.61 12.34 -10.77
CA ARG A 33 8.01 12.48 -12.18
C ARG A 33 7.85 11.18 -12.97
N ALA A 34 8.27 10.05 -12.41
CA ALA A 34 8.10 8.74 -13.04
C ALA A 34 6.61 8.43 -13.27
N ASP A 35 5.77 8.68 -12.27
CA ASP A 35 4.32 8.51 -12.35
C ASP A 35 3.73 9.44 -13.43
N ALA A 36 4.19 10.69 -13.52
CA ALA A 36 3.72 11.64 -14.53
C ALA A 36 4.13 11.29 -15.97
N THR A 37 5.26 10.60 -16.17
CA THR A 37 5.73 10.17 -17.49
C THR A 37 5.26 8.79 -17.91
N GLY A 38 5.00 7.91 -16.93
CA GLY A 38 4.70 6.50 -17.16
C GLY A 38 3.22 6.14 -17.03
N LEU A 39 2.40 6.98 -16.40
CA LEU A 39 0.96 6.74 -16.29
C LEU A 39 0.22 7.51 -17.39
N PRO A 40 -0.76 6.87 -18.06
CA PRO A 40 -1.65 7.59 -18.97
C PRO A 40 -2.32 8.75 -18.23
N ALA A 41 -2.56 9.86 -18.95
CA ALA A 41 -3.21 11.04 -18.38
C ALA A 41 -4.55 10.64 -17.77
N ARG A 42 -4.66 10.68 -16.44
CA ARG A 42 -5.92 10.41 -15.73
C ARG A 42 -6.89 11.51 -16.14
N GLY A 43 -7.85 11.17 -16.99
CA GLY A 43 -8.97 12.05 -17.33
C GLY A 43 -9.81 12.35 -16.10
N ALA A 44 -10.93 13.06 -16.27
CA ALA A 44 -11.95 13.19 -15.23
C ALA A 44 -12.65 11.83 -14.99
N GLU A 45 -11.89 10.83 -14.56
CA GLU A 45 -12.37 9.53 -14.16
C GLU A 45 -13.05 9.72 -12.81
N ARG A 46 -14.35 10.02 -12.86
CA ARG A 46 -15.20 9.93 -11.69
C ARG A 46 -15.12 8.48 -11.22
N ALA A 47 -14.69 8.28 -9.97
CA ALA A 47 -14.78 6.97 -9.32
C ALA A 47 -16.24 6.50 -9.43
N ARG A 48 -16.48 5.52 -10.31
CA ARG A 48 -17.82 4.93 -10.45
C ARG A 48 -18.03 4.05 -9.23
N VAL A 49 -19.21 4.13 -8.63
CA VAL A 49 -19.59 3.24 -7.54
C VAL A 49 -19.65 1.80 -8.05
N PRO A 50 -19.18 0.81 -7.27
CA PRO A 50 -19.25 -0.62 -7.58
C PRO A 50 -20.64 -1.13 -7.99
N GLY A 51 -21.69 -0.51 -7.44
CA GLY A 51 -23.08 -0.95 -7.58
C GLY A 51 -23.51 -1.85 -6.41
N PRO A 52 -24.67 -2.50 -6.48
CA PRO A 52 -25.08 -3.51 -5.49
C PRO A 52 -24.16 -4.72 -5.50
N VAL A 53 -24.03 -5.37 -4.34
CA VAL A 53 -23.40 -6.70 -4.20
C VAL A 53 -24.31 -7.73 -4.84
N GLU A 54 -23.74 -8.59 -5.68
CA GLU A 54 -24.43 -9.68 -6.35
C GLU A 54 -24.06 -11.04 -5.78
N ASP A 55 -22.80 -11.19 -5.33
CA ASP A 55 -22.27 -12.47 -4.86
C ASP A 55 -21.08 -12.29 -3.90
N VAL A 56 -20.86 -13.27 -3.04
CA VAL A 56 -19.73 -13.33 -2.10
C VAL A 56 -19.14 -14.74 -2.14
N GLU A 57 -17.91 -14.84 -2.62
CA GLU A 57 -17.15 -16.08 -2.64
C GLU A 57 -16.10 -16.08 -1.52
N PRO A 58 -16.35 -16.81 -0.42
CA PRO A 58 -15.34 -16.98 0.61
C PRO A 58 -14.19 -17.87 0.13
N GLY A 59 -12.99 -17.59 0.61
CA GLY A 59 -11.80 -18.38 0.37
C GLY A 59 -10.78 -18.24 1.50
N PRO A 60 -9.69 -19.02 1.48
CA PRO A 60 -8.61 -18.88 2.45
C PRO A 60 -8.05 -17.46 2.44
N GLY A 61 -7.92 -16.85 3.61
CA GLY A 61 -7.48 -15.47 3.75
C GLY A 61 -8.53 -14.43 3.39
N GLY A 62 -9.81 -14.77 3.24
CA GLY A 62 -10.85 -13.79 2.91
C GLY A 62 -11.73 -14.26 1.77
N GLY A 63 -11.60 -13.66 0.59
CA GLY A 63 -12.42 -14.01 -0.56
C GLY A 63 -12.69 -12.85 -1.52
N VAL A 64 -13.75 -13.01 -2.31
CA VAL A 64 -14.12 -12.08 -3.37
C VAL A 64 -15.57 -11.63 -3.19
N VAL A 65 -15.79 -10.32 -3.19
CA VAL A 65 -17.12 -9.72 -3.21
C VAL A 65 -17.36 -9.20 -4.62
N ARG A 66 -18.38 -9.73 -5.30
CA ARG A 66 -18.78 -9.29 -6.62
C ARG A 66 -19.88 -8.25 -6.52
N PHE A 67 -19.62 -7.12 -7.13
CA PHE A 67 -20.61 -6.09 -7.37
C PHE A 67 -21.01 -6.12 -8.84
N SER A 68 -22.19 -5.60 -9.15
CA SER A 68 -22.72 -5.53 -10.53
C SER A 68 -21.80 -4.90 -11.58
N ARG A 69 -20.75 -4.16 -11.18
CA ARG A 69 -19.83 -3.49 -12.11
C ARG A 69 -18.35 -3.69 -11.78
N SER A 70 -18.03 -4.38 -10.68
CA SER A 70 -16.65 -4.50 -10.20
C SER A 70 -16.48 -5.65 -9.23
N GLU A 71 -15.25 -6.11 -9.07
CA GLU A 71 -14.88 -7.14 -8.11
C GLU A 71 -13.99 -6.54 -7.01
N LEU A 72 -14.29 -6.83 -5.74
CA LEU A 72 -13.38 -6.57 -4.63
C LEU A 72 -12.79 -7.88 -4.11
N ARG A 73 -11.48 -8.03 -4.22
CA ARG A 73 -10.72 -9.10 -3.59
C ARG A 73 -10.18 -8.65 -2.25
N ILE A 74 -10.43 -9.46 -1.22
CA ILE A 74 -9.89 -9.30 0.13
C ILE A 74 -8.94 -10.45 0.40
N LEU A 75 -7.68 -10.12 0.74
CA LEU A 75 -6.66 -11.10 1.12
C LEU A 75 -6.01 -10.69 2.45
N VAL A 76 -6.20 -11.53 3.45
CA VAL A 76 -5.55 -11.52 4.76
C VAL A 76 -4.42 -12.53 4.68
N ALA A 77 -3.20 -12.04 4.78
CA ALA A 77 -2.00 -12.87 4.74
C ALA A 77 -1.67 -13.40 6.14
N VAL A 78 -0.90 -14.50 6.22
CA VAL A 78 -0.48 -15.15 7.49
C VAL A 78 0.26 -14.24 8.47
N ASN A 79 0.82 -13.13 8.00
CA ASN A 79 1.49 -12.13 8.84
C ASN A 79 0.54 -11.04 9.38
N GLY A 80 -0.76 -11.15 9.12
CA GLY A 80 -1.79 -10.18 9.51
C GLY A 80 -1.94 -8.98 8.57
N ALA A 81 -1.20 -8.92 7.46
CA ALA A 81 -1.41 -7.88 6.45
C ALA A 81 -2.72 -8.12 5.69
N VAL A 82 -3.44 -7.04 5.38
CA VAL A 82 -4.70 -7.09 4.64
C VAL A 82 -4.57 -6.31 3.34
N PHE A 83 -4.87 -6.97 2.22
CA PHE A 83 -4.81 -6.43 0.87
C PHE A 83 -6.21 -6.36 0.28
N TRP A 84 -6.49 -5.24 -0.36
CA TRP A 84 -7.76 -4.93 -1.01
C TRP A 84 -7.46 -4.62 -2.47
N GLY A 85 -8.02 -5.42 -3.37
CA GLY A 85 -7.78 -5.32 -4.80
C GLY A 85 -9.09 -5.17 -5.55
N TRP A 86 -9.18 -4.16 -6.42
CA TRP A 86 -10.32 -4.01 -7.32
C TRP A 86 -10.02 -4.64 -8.67
N ASP A 87 -11.02 -5.27 -9.28
CA ASP A 87 -11.04 -5.69 -10.68
C ASP A 87 -9.80 -6.52 -11.08
N GLY A 88 -9.48 -7.53 -10.27
CA GLY A 88 -8.37 -8.45 -10.50
C GLY A 88 -6.99 -7.92 -10.08
N ALA A 89 -6.89 -6.70 -9.54
CA ALA A 89 -5.64 -6.19 -8.98
C ALA A 89 -5.17 -7.07 -7.82
N GLY A 90 -4.02 -7.71 -7.99
CA GLY A 90 -3.39 -8.55 -6.97
C GLY A 90 -2.69 -7.73 -5.87
N PRO A 91 -2.22 -8.39 -4.80
CA PRO A 91 -1.45 -7.75 -3.73
C PRO A 91 -0.04 -7.32 -4.17
N GLU A 92 0.42 -7.79 -5.33
CA GLU A 92 1.69 -7.42 -5.94
C GLU A 92 1.48 -6.64 -7.25
N PRO A 93 2.35 -5.65 -7.55
CA PRO A 93 3.40 -5.11 -6.69
C PRO A 93 2.82 -4.15 -5.62
N SER A 94 3.20 -4.31 -4.34
CA SER A 94 2.80 -3.40 -3.27
C SER A 94 4.01 -2.88 -2.50
N TYR A 95 4.02 -1.57 -2.22
CA TYR A 95 5.08 -0.93 -1.41
C TYR A 95 5.04 -1.36 0.07
N ALA A 96 3.92 -1.93 0.52
CA ALA A 96 3.78 -2.47 1.86
C ALA A 96 4.51 -3.81 2.02
N LEU A 97 4.93 -4.43 0.91
CA LEU A 97 5.68 -5.67 0.90
C LEU A 97 7.18 -5.39 0.71
N ALA A 98 7.99 -5.96 1.59
CA ALA A 98 9.45 -5.99 1.43
C ALA A 98 9.93 -7.11 0.48
N GLY A 99 9.00 -7.85 -0.14
CA GLY A 99 9.25 -9.03 -0.95
C GLY A 99 7.95 -9.55 -1.58
N ARG A 100 7.83 -10.88 -1.76
CA ARG A 100 6.58 -11.48 -2.23
C ARG A 100 5.46 -11.32 -1.21
N CYS A 101 4.22 -11.30 -1.67
CA CYS A 101 3.04 -11.36 -0.83
C CYS A 101 3.06 -12.68 -0.05
N PRO A 102 2.90 -12.63 1.29
CA PRO A 102 2.73 -13.85 2.07
C PRO A 102 1.48 -14.62 1.64
N GLU A 103 1.49 -15.92 1.92
CA GLU A 103 0.35 -16.80 1.66
C GLU A 103 -0.91 -16.34 2.41
N PRO A 104 -2.11 -16.59 1.86
CA PRO A 104 -3.37 -16.32 2.54
C PRO A 104 -3.46 -17.08 3.88
N ASP A 105 -3.97 -16.43 4.92
CA ASP A 105 -4.19 -17.08 6.23
C ASP A 105 -5.41 -18.00 6.16
N PRO A 106 -5.25 -19.33 6.28
CA PRO A 106 -6.38 -20.26 6.18
C PRO A 106 -7.40 -20.11 7.31
N ARG A 107 -7.06 -19.39 8.40
CA ARG A 107 -7.95 -19.13 9.53
C ARG A 107 -8.87 -17.94 9.27
N ALA A 108 -8.54 -17.08 8.31
CA ALA A 108 -9.36 -15.95 7.93
C ALA A 108 -10.26 -16.36 6.75
N VAL A 109 -11.57 -16.24 6.93
CA VAL A 109 -12.58 -16.53 5.91
C VAL A 109 -13.63 -15.42 5.96
N LEU A 110 -14.15 -15.01 4.82
CA LEU A 110 -15.33 -14.14 4.79
C LEU A 110 -16.55 -14.92 5.29
N GLU A 111 -17.16 -14.46 6.36
CA GLU A 111 -18.44 -15.00 6.83
C GLU A 111 -19.56 -14.43 5.95
N PRO A 112 -20.42 -15.28 5.35
CA PRO A 112 -21.66 -14.80 4.74
C PRO A 112 -22.63 -14.36 5.86
N ASP A 113 -23.24 -13.19 5.70
CA ASP A 113 -24.32 -12.68 6.57
C ASP A 113 -25.61 -13.54 6.48
#